data_AF-A0A7K4EBZ8-F1
#
_entry.id   AF-A0A7K4EBZ8-F1
#
_cell.length_a   1.000
_cell.length_b   1.000
_cell.length_c   1.000
_cell.angle_alpha   90.00
_cell.angle_beta   90.00
_cell.angle_gamma   90.00
#
_symmetry.space_group_name_H-M   'P 1'
#
loop_
_entity.id
_entity.type
_entity.pdbx_description
1 polymer ?
#
loop_
_entity_poly.entity_id
_entity_poly.type
_entity_poly.pdbx_seq_one_letter_code
_entity_poly.pdbx_strand_id
1 'polypeptide(L)'
;MHDDLMRERAGQWQSLRAEPGSTAFFSLIGDLLDTAEYRLAPEHLQQRVWQMIAAAVENTALRESLFELANAPTTCVDSVSSSFSVLDVRLQVSLAAARVPETEHGTALLAFARRLFRLDRLEKHALQLIAQRHLAGELVDEVEISLALRVRLAEVLQLPGQPRHMQFGDMAALSDLDLAQARTAVETAEASPALADFIARQDFWLEHLRERHGSDFRRIEARFWDSLERLCEARTQMPEGDYLQRMNQLGMERENALHEQARTFTEQALDAG
;
A
#
# COMPACT_ATOMS: atom_id res chain seq x y z
N MET A 1 -0.74 20.78 -29.94
CA MET A 1 -1.13 19.63 -29.09
C MET A 1 0.06 19.02 -28.36
N HIS A 2 1.08 18.45 -29.02
CA HIS A 2 2.28 17.93 -28.33
C HIS A 2 3.07 19.04 -27.58
N ASP A 3 3.27 20.18 -28.24
CA ASP A 3 3.99 21.34 -27.65
C ASP A 3 3.25 22.03 -26.50
N ASP A 4 1.92 21.89 -26.44
CA ASP A 4 1.09 22.46 -25.37
C ASP A 4 1.15 21.57 -24.12
N LEU A 5 1.07 20.25 -24.30
CA LEU A 5 1.22 19.27 -23.23
C LEU A 5 2.61 19.33 -22.58
N MET A 6 3.67 19.49 -23.38
CA MET A 6 5.03 19.60 -22.85
C MET A 6 5.23 20.90 -22.06
N ARG A 7 4.60 22.01 -22.48
CA ARG A 7 4.61 23.27 -21.72
C ARG A 7 3.86 23.15 -20.40
N GLU A 8 2.69 22.53 -20.39
CA GLU A 8 1.91 22.28 -19.18
C GLU A 8 2.70 21.44 -18.17
N ARG A 9 3.25 20.31 -18.62
CA ARG A 9 4.09 19.42 -17.82
C ARG A 9 5.32 20.12 -17.26
N ALA A 10 5.99 20.96 -18.05
CA ALA A 10 7.12 21.75 -17.59
C ALA A 10 6.72 22.74 -16.48
N GLY A 11 5.55 23.38 -16.62
CA GLY A 11 5.01 24.28 -15.60
C GLY A 11 4.69 23.56 -14.29
N GLN A 12 3.97 22.43 -14.37
CA GLN A 12 3.66 21.58 -13.21
C GLN A 12 4.93 21.10 -12.50
N TRP A 13 5.91 20.62 -13.27
CA TRP A 13 7.19 20.17 -12.75
C TRP A 13 7.92 21.28 -11.99
N GLN A 14 8.03 22.47 -12.59
CA GLN A 14 8.73 23.59 -11.98
C GLN A 14 8.00 24.10 -10.72
N SER A 15 6.68 24.18 -10.75
CA SER A 15 5.86 24.56 -9.60
C SER A 15 6.09 23.60 -8.44
N LEU A 16 5.98 22.29 -8.69
CA LEU A 16 6.11 21.27 -7.66
C LEU A 16 7.54 21.20 -7.10
N ARG A 17 8.56 21.43 -7.94
CA ARG A 17 9.98 21.44 -7.53
C ARG A 17 10.35 22.66 -6.70
N ALA A 18 9.61 23.75 -6.80
CA ALA A 18 9.80 24.94 -5.97
C ALA A 18 9.23 24.79 -4.55
N GLU A 19 8.36 23.81 -4.33
CA GLU A 19 7.73 23.58 -3.02
C GLU A 19 8.74 23.04 -2.00
N PRO A 20 8.66 23.47 -0.72
CA PRO A 20 9.46 22.92 0.36
C PRO A 20 9.24 21.42 0.54
N GLY A 21 10.31 20.66 0.84
CA GLY A 21 10.23 19.21 1.07
C GLY A 21 10.18 18.35 -0.20
N SER A 22 10.13 18.94 -1.39
CA SER A 22 10.02 18.21 -2.67
C SER A 22 11.25 17.38 -3.05
N THR A 23 12.40 17.57 -2.39
CA THR A 23 13.68 16.97 -2.79
C THR A 23 13.65 15.45 -2.81
N ALA A 24 13.15 14.81 -1.75
CA ALA A 24 13.09 13.35 -1.66
C ALA A 24 12.15 12.75 -2.73
N PHE A 25 11.01 13.41 -2.97
CA PHE A 25 10.05 13.04 -4.01
C PHE A 25 10.67 13.05 -5.41
N PHE A 26 11.40 14.11 -5.78
CA PHE A 26 12.08 14.18 -7.08
C PHE A 26 13.29 13.26 -7.19
N SER A 27 13.98 12.97 -6.08
CA SER A 27 15.03 11.94 -6.05
C SER A 27 14.42 10.58 -6.39
N LEU A 28 13.33 10.20 -5.71
CA LEU A 28 12.63 8.96 -5.97
C LEU A 28 12.18 8.84 -7.43
N ILE A 29 11.63 9.91 -8.01
CA ILE A 29 11.25 9.93 -9.44
C ILE A 29 12.47 9.74 -10.35
N GLY A 30 13.62 10.34 -10.00
CA GLY A 30 14.87 10.15 -10.71
C GLY A 30 15.34 8.69 -10.65
N ASP A 31 15.32 8.11 -9.46
CA ASP A 31 15.76 6.73 -9.22
C ASP A 31 14.87 5.70 -9.94
N LEU A 32 13.60 6.06 -10.23
CA LEU A 32 12.70 5.20 -11.00
C LEU A 32 13.24 4.87 -12.39
N LEU A 33 14.08 5.73 -12.97
CA LEU A 33 14.71 5.52 -14.28
C LEU A 33 15.65 4.31 -14.29
N ASP A 34 16.19 3.92 -13.14
CA ASP A 34 17.08 2.76 -13.01
C ASP A 34 16.32 1.46 -12.69
N THR A 35 15.01 1.55 -12.47
CA THR A 35 14.19 0.37 -12.14
C THR A 35 13.94 -0.51 -13.37
N ALA A 36 13.72 -1.80 -13.11
CA ALA A 36 13.29 -2.72 -14.14
C ALA A 36 11.93 -2.33 -14.76
N GLU A 37 11.02 -1.74 -13.96
CA GLU A 37 9.74 -1.24 -14.48
C GLU A 37 9.94 -0.18 -15.56
N TYR A 38 10.89 0.76 -15.38
CA TYR A 38 11.20 1.73 -16.43
C TYR A 38 11.81 1.07 -17.67
N ARG A 39 12.69 0.07 -17.50
CA ARG A 39 13.27 -0.67 -18.65
C ARG A 39 12.22 -1.46 -19.43
N LEU A 40 11.25 -2.05 -18.74
CA LEU A 40 10.30 -3.02 -19.31
C LEU A 40 8.97 -2.35 -19.75
N ALA A 41 8.57 -1.25 -19.11
CA ALA A 41 7.31 -0.54 -19.33
C ALA A 41 7.41 1.00 -19.10
N PRO A 42 8.27 1.72 -19.83
CA PRO A 42 8.56 3.15 -19.58
C PRO A 42 7.34 4.07 -19.75
N GLU A 43 6.52 3.84 -20.78
CA GLU A 43 5.35 4.69 -21.07
C GLU A 43 4.33 4.69 -19.92
N HIS A 44 4.15 3.53 -19.29
CA HIS A 44 3.21 3.39 -18.18
C HIS A 44 3.72 4.08 -16.91
N LEU A 45 5.01 3.90 -16.59
CA LEU A 45 5.62 4.56 -15.45
C LEU A 45 5.53 6.08 -15.62
N GLN A 46 5.81 6.59 -16.82
CA GLN A 46 5.64 8.00 -17.14
C GLN A 46 4.20 8.48 -16.91
N GLN A 47 3.19 7.71 -17.35
CA GLN A 47 1.79 8.08 -17.13
C GLN A 47 1.45 8.20 -15.64
N ARG A 48 1.88 7.24 -14.81
CA ARG A 48 1.66 7.25 -13.35
C ARG A 48 2.36 8.44 -12.68
N VAL A 49 3.61 8.69 -13.03
CA VAL A 49 4.38 9.83 -12.51
C VAL A 49 3.68 11.15 -12.85
N TRP A 50 3.25 11.34 -14.10
CA TRP A 50 2.58 12.58 -14.50
C TRP A 50 1.19 12.73 -13.87
N GLN A 51 0.44 11.65 -13.66
CA GLN A 51 -0.82 11.69 -12.91
C GLN A 51 -0.58 12.12 -11.46
N MET A 52 0.47 11.60 -10.83
CA MET A 52 0.85 11.95 -9.47
C MET A 52 1.27 13.42 -9.36
N ILE A 53 2.11 13.90 -10.29
CA ILE A 53 2.53 15.30 -10.35
C ILE A 53 1.32 16.23 -10.52
N ALA A 54 0.41 15.93 -11.45
CA ALA A 54 -0.80 16.73 -11.66
C ALA A 54 -1.66 16.80 -10.38
N ALA A 55 -1.91 15.67 -9.73
CA ALA A 55 -2.69 15.63 -8.50
C ALA A 55 -2.02 16.35 -7.32
N ALA A 56 -0.69 16.28 -7.20
CA ALA A 56 0.07 17.00 -6.17
C ALA A 56 0.08 18.53 -6.40
N VAL A 57 0.03 18.98 -7.66
CA VAL A 57 -0.11 20.41 -7.96
C VAL A 57 -1.50 20.91 -7.55
N GLU A 58 -2.55 20.12 -7.76
CA GLU A 58 -3.94 20.50 -7.48
C GLU A 58 -4.31 20.40 -5.99
N ASN A 59 -3.71 19.47 -5.24
CA ASN A 59 -4.09 19.19 -3.85
C ASN A 59 -2.89 19.28 -2.90
N THR A 60 -2.86 20.34 -2.09
CA THR A 60 -1.80 20.59 -1.10
C THR A 60 -1.69 19.49 -0.03
N ALA A 61 -2.81 19.01 0.51
CA ALA A 61 -2.77 17.95 1.53
C ALA A 61 -2.23 16.63 0.97
N LEU A 62 -2.58 16.30 -0.28
CA LEU A 62 -1.99 15.16 -0.98
C LEU A 62 -0.50 15.38 -1.25
N ARG A 63 -0.10 16.59 -1.70
CA ARG A 63 1.30 16.95 -1.97
C ARG A 63 2.19 16.76 -0.74
N GLU A 64 1.78 17.33 0.38
CA GLU A 64 2.51 17.23 1.65
C GLU A 64 2.65 15.77 2.07
N SER A 65 1.56 15.00 2.01
CA SER A 65 1.59 13.57 2.33
C SER A 65 2.50 12.76 1.40
N LEU A 66 2.52 13.05 0.10
CA LEU A 66 3.43 12.39 -0.85
C LEU A 66 4.90 12.73 -0.58
N PHE A 67 5.20 13.98 -0.19
CA PHE A 67 6.56 14.41 0.16
C PHE A 67 7.03 13.75 1.46
N GLU A 68 6.15 13.66 2.46
CA GLU A 68 6.44 12.96 3.71
C GLU A 68 6.72 11.48 3.47
N LEU A 69 5.87 10.80 2.68
CA LEU A 69 6.07 9.39 2.32
C LEU A 69 7.37 9.16 1.55
N ALA A 70 7.73 10.07 0.63
CA ALA A 70 8.99 10.00 -0.10
C ALA A 70 10.22 10.21 0.81
N ASN A 71 10.06 10.94 1.91
CA ASN A 71 11.13 11.28 2.85
C ASN A 71 11.21 10.33 4.06
N ALA A 72 10.25 9.40 4.20
CA ALA A 72 10.20 8.48 5.32
C ALA A 72 11.44 7.56 5.33
N PRO A 73 12.17 7.45 6.46
CA PRO A 73 13.28 6.52 6.57
C PRO A 73 12.76 5.08 6.46
N THR A 74 13.09 4.40 5.36
CA THR A 74 12.57 3.06 5.07
C THR A 74 13.29 2.01 5.92
N THR A 75 12.53 1.31 6.74
CA THR A 75 13.01 0.15 7.51
C THR A 75 12.54 -1.12 6.82
N CYS A 76 13.45 -1.75 6.08
CA CYS A 76 13.32 -3.11 5.54
C CYS A 76 12.20 -3.30 4.49
N VAL A 77 12.56 -3.07 3.22
CA VAL A 77 12.37 -3.92 2.02
C VAL A 77 12.59 -2.96 0.84
N ASP A 78 13.87 -2.74 0.53
CA ASP A 78 14.30 -1.69 -0.38
C ASP A 78 14.10 -2.07 -1.85
N SER A 79 13.18 -1.36 -2.49
CA SER A 79 13.31 -1.02 -3.90
C SER A 79 12.66 0.35 -4.15
N VAL A 80 13.23 1.13 -5.05
CA VAL A 80 12.65 2.38 -5.55
C VAL A 80 11.20 2.17 -6.02
N SER A 81 10.92 1.02 -6.64
CA SER A 81 9.57 0.63 -7.06
C SER A 81 8.60 0.45 -5.89
N SER A 82 9.05 -0.08 -4.75
CA SER A 82 8.24 -0.25 -3.55
C SER A 82 7.84 1.11 -2.97
N SER A 83 8.80 2.02 -2.83
CA SER A 83 8.54 3.38 -2.35
C SER A 83 7.56 4.11 -3.27
N PHE A 84 7.77 4.07 -4.59
CA PHE A 84 6.84 4.67 -5.53
C PHE A 84 5.44 4.04 -5.48
N SER A 85 5.35 2.74 -5.24
CA SER A 85 4.06 2.05 -5.08
C SER A 85 3.30 2.54 -3.85
N VAL A 86 3.98 2.85 -2.74
CA VAL A 86 3.35 3.47 -1.56
C VAL A 86 2.75 4.84 -1.90
N LEU A 87 3.50 5.67 -2.63
CA LEU A 87 3.02 6.98 -3.09
C LEU A 87 1.81 6.84 -4.03
N ASP A 88 1.86 5.89 -4.96
CA ASP A 88 0.75 5.65 -5.90
C ASP A 88 -0.49 5.15 -5.16
N VAL A 89 -0.34 4.26 -4.17
CA VAL A 89 -1.45 3.85 -3.30
C VAL A 89 -2.08 5.06 -2.61
N ARG A 90 -1.28 5.99 -2.06
CA ARG A 90 -1.80 7.22 -1.43
C ARG A 90 -2.56 8.10 -2.42
N LEU A 91 -2.04 8.26 -3.64
CA LEU A 91 -2.72 8.96 -4.73
C LEU A 91 -4.07 8.30 -5.05
N GLN A 92 -4.10 6.98 -5.25
CA GLN A 92 -5.32 6.27 -5.60
C GLN A 92 -6.38 6.35 -4.50
N VAL A 93 -5.99 6.29 -3.23
CA VAL A 93 -6.90 6.52 -2.07
C VAL A 93 -7.52 7.92 -2.14
N SER A 94 -6.70 8.95 -2.36
CA SER A 94 -7.19 10.33 -2.48
C SER A 94 -8.17 10.50 -3.64
N LEU A 95 -7.86 9.91 -4.80
CA LEU A 95 -8.73 9.95 -5.97
C LEU A 95 -10.03 9.16 -5.76
N ALA A 96 -9.98 8.03 -5.06
CA ALA A 96 -11.16 7.23 -4.75
C ALA A 96 -12.15 8.01 -3.87
N ALA A 97 -11.65 8.69 -2.83
CA ALA A 97 -12.48 9.49 -1.94
C ALA A 97 -13.00 10.78 -2.59
N ALA A 98 -12.18 11.47 -3.39
CA ALA A 98 -12.55 12.75 -4.01
C ALA A 98 -13.68 12.65 -5.06
N ARG A 99 -13.96 11.45 -5.57
CA ARG A 99 -14.94 11.22 -6.65
C ARG A 99 -16.33 10.84 -6.17
N VAL A 100 -16.48 10.61 -4.87
CA VAL A 100 -17.75 10.14 -4.29
C VAL A 100 -18.19 11.04 -3.12
N PRO A 101 -19.51 11.12 -2.85
CA PRO A 101 -20.01 11.78 -1.64
C PRO A 101 -19.41 11.15 -0.39
N GLU A 102 -19.30 11.92 0.70
CA GLU A 102 -18.76 11.47 1.99
C GLU A 102 -19.43 10.18 2.51
N THR A 103 -20.72 10.03 2.25
CA THR A 103 -21.50 8.83 2.63
C THR A 103 -21.02 7.54 1.95
N GLU A 104 -20.37 7.64 0.79
CA GLU A 104 -19.88 6.52 -0.02
C GLU A 104 -18.35 6.32 0.12
N HIS A 105 -17.66 7.15 0.89
CA HIS A 105 -16.21 7.05 1.10
C HIS A 105 -15.80 5.68 1.59
N GLY A 106 -16.52 5.12 2.57
CA GLY A 106 -16.23 3.79 3.11
C GLY A 106 -16.29 2.71 2.03
N THR A 107 -17.31 2.71 1.18
CA THR A 107 -17.46 1.76 0.06
C THR A 107 -16.33 1.92 -0.97
N ALA A 108 -15.98 3.15 -1.32
CA ALA A 108 -14.87 3.42 -2.25
C ALA A 108 -13.52 2.94 -1.70
N LEU A 109 -13.26 3.17 -0.41
CA LEU A 109 -12.06 2.72 0.28
C LEU A 109 -12.00 1.18 0.38
N LEU A 110 -13.11 0.51 0.70
CA LEU A 110 -13.18 -0.96 0.72
C LEU A 110 -12.93 -1.54 -0.67
N ALA A 111 -13.53 -0.98 -1.72
CA ALA A 111 -13.30 -1.42 -3.09
C ALA A 111 -11.82 -1.28 -3.48
N PHE A 112 -11.19 -0.17 -3.10
CA PHE A 112 -9.76 0.03 -3.30
C PHE A 112 -8.91 -0.96 -2.48
N ALA A 113 -9.26 -1.20 -1.22
CA ALA A 113 -8.54 -2.12 -0.34
C ALA A 113 -8.63 -3.58 -0.83
N ARG A 114 -9.76 -4.00 -1.41
CA ARG A 114 -9.89 -5.30 -2.11
C ARG A 114 -8.92 -5.42 -3.28
N ARG A 115 -8.81 -4.37 -4.11
CA ARG A 115 -7.85 -4.34 -5.23
C ARG A 115 -6.40 -4.42 -4.74
N LEU A 116 -6.09 -3.71 -3.65
CA LEU A 116 -4.76 -3.76 -3.02
C LEU A 116 -4.46 -5.14 -2.43
N PHE A 117 -5.45 -5.80 -1.81
CA PHE A 117 -5.33 -7.17 -1.32
C PHE A 117 -5.00 -8.15 -2.45
N ARG A 118 -5.67 -8.04 -3.60
CA ARG A 118 -5.39 -8.89 -4.76
C ARG A 118 -3.95 -8.73 -5.25
N LEU A 119 -3.44 -7.50 -5.25
CA LEU A 119 -2.05 -7.21 -5.60
C LEU A 119 -1.07 -7.83 -4.59
N ASP A 120 -1.30 -7.67 -3.29
CA ASP A 120 -0.50 -8.30 -2.22
C ASP A 120 -0.46 -9.83 -2.37
N ARG A 121 -1.61 -10.45 -2.65
CA ARG A 121 -1.69 -11.90 -2.84
C ARG A 121 -0.99 -12.37 -4.10
N LEU A 122 -1.08 -11.59 -5.18
CA LEU A 122 -0.39 -11.91 -6.42
C LEU A 122 1.12 -11.86 -6.25
N GLU A 123 1.65 -10.85 -5.56
CA GLU A 123 3.09 -10.75 -5.27
C GLU A 123 3.57 -11.89 -4.38
N LYS A 124 2.80 -12.26 -3.35
CA LYS A 124 3.11 -13.45 -2.53
C LYS A 124 3.15 -14.73 -3.37
N HIS A 125 2.23 -14.86 -4.33
CA HIS A 125 2.23 -15.99 -5.25
C HIS A 125 3.45 -15.97 -6.18
N ALA A 126 3.84 -14.79 -6.70
CA ALA A 126 5.03 -14.63 -7.52
C ALA A 126 6.29 -15.09 -6.76
N LEU A 127 6.46 -14.67 -5.50
CA LEU A 127 7.57 -15.10 -4.64
C LEU A 127 7.57 -16.62 -4.41
N GLN A 128 6.41 -17.24 -4.24
CA GLN A 128 6.30 -18.69 -4.12
C GLN A 128 6.71 -19.41 -5.41
N LEU A 129 6.26 -18.92 -6.57
CA LEU A 129 6.61 -19.47 -7.87
C LEU A 129 8.13 -19.36 -8.14
N ILE A 130 8.72 -18.20 -7.85
CA ILE A 130 10.16 -17.96 -7.94
C ILE A 130 10.93 -18.97 -7.07
N ALA A 131 10.53 -19.11 -5.80
CA ALA A 131 11.17 -20.05 -4.88
C ALA A 131 11.08 -21.51 -5.38
N GLN A 132 9.95 -21.91 -5.97
CA GLN A 132 9.77 -23.24 -6.56
C GLN A 132 10.70 -23.45 -7.76
N ARG A 133 10.80 -22.49 -8.67
CA ARG A 133 11.69 -22.56 -9.85
C ARG A 133 13.17 -22.59 -9.45
N HIS A 134 13.57 -21.81 -8.44
CA HIS A 134 14.91 -21.90 -7.86
C HIS A 134 15.23 -23.30 -7.30
N LEU A 135 14.28 -23.92 -6.58
CA LEU A 135 14.46 -25.29 -6.07
C LEU A 135 14.56 -26.33 -7.20
N ALA A 136 13.96 -26.05 -8.36
CA ALA A 136 14.09 -26.88 -9.57
C ALA A 136 15.38 -26.66 -10.36
N GLY A 137 16.22 -25.68 -9.96
CA GLY A 137 17.49 -25.36 -10.61
C GLY A 137 17.37 -24.48 -11.86
N GLU A 138 16.23 -23.81 -12.03
CA GLU A 138 16.00 -22.88 -13.15
C GLU A 138 16.65 -21.51 -12.87
N LEU A 139 17.23 -20.90 -13.91
CA LEU A 139 17.62 -19.50 -13.88
C LEU A 139 16.37 -18.65 -14.13
N VAL A 140 15.93 -17.89 -13.13
CA VAL A 140 14.75 -17.03 -13.24
C VAL A 140 15.11 -15.57 -13.06
N ASP A 141 14.46 -14.71 -13.83
CA ASP A 141 14.41 -13.29 -13.53
C ASP A 141 13.17 -13.04 -12.66
N GLU A 142 13.41 -12.85 -11.36
CA GLU A 142 12.37 -12.62 -10.35
C GLU A 142 11.48 -11.43 -10.70
N VAL A 143 12.08 -10.38 -11.27
CA VAL A 143 11.40 -9.13 -11.57
C VAL A 143 10.52 -9.29 -12.81
N GLU A 144 10.99 -10.01 -13.82
CA GLU A 144 10.18 -10.32 -15.00
C GLU A 144 8.99 -11.22 -14.64
N ILE A 145 9.15 -12.20 -13.74
CA ILE A 145 8.04 -13.06 -13.29
C ILE A 145 6.96 -12.24 -12.56
N SER A 146 7.35 -11.46 -11.55
CA SER A 146 6.40 -10.59 -10.82
C SER A 146 5.70 -9.61 -11.77
N LEU A 147 6.46 -8.93 -12.63
CA LEU A 147 5.91 -7.96 -13.56
C LEU A 147 4.98 -8.62 -14.59
N ALA A 148 5.36 -9.77 -15.16
CA ALA A 148 4.52 -10.47 -16.13
C ALA A 148 3.21 -10.94 -15.50
N LEU A 149 3.22 -11.47 -14.27
CA LEU A 149 2.00 -11.80 -13.54
C LEU A 149 1.10 -10.56 -13.36
N ARG A 150 1.68 -9.45 -12.89
CA ARG A 150 0.94 -8.20 -12.67
C ARG A 150 0.35 -7.64 -13.94
N VAL A 151 1.11 -7.62 -15.04
CA VAL A 151 0.62 -7.11 -16.34
C VAL A 151 -0.47 -8.01 -16.90
N ARG A 152 -0.26 -9.32 -16.92
CA ARG A 152 -1.18 -10.29 -17.54
C ARG A 152 -2.48 -10.47 -16.74
N LEU A 153 -2.44 -10.28 -15.42
CA LEU A 153 -3.60 -10.42 -14.54
C LEU A 153 -4.18 -9.07 -14.06
N ALA A 154 -3.60 -7.93 -14.47
CA ALA A 154 -4.04 -6.60 -14.05
C ALA A 154 -5.52 -6.35 -14.30
N GLU A 155 -6.00 -6.64 -15.52
CA GLU A 155 -7.37 -6.35 -15.91
C GLU A 155 -8.37 -7.29 -15.20
N VAL A 156 -8.11 -8.60 -15.24
CA VAL A 156 -9.02 -9.61 -14.67
C VAL A 156 -9.11 -9.52 -13.14
N LEU A 157 -8.01 -9.21 -12.45
CA LEU A 157 -7.99 -9.00 -10.99
C LEU A 157 -8.24 -7.53 -10.60
N GLN A 158 -8.37 -6.63 -11.57
CA GLN A 158 -8.50 -5.18 -11.36
C GLN A 158 -7.37 -4.62 -10.48
N LEU A 159 -6.12 -5.00 -10.73
CA LEU A 159 -5.01 -4.56 -9.89
C LEU A 159 -4.80 -3.04 -10.00
N PRO A 160 -4.52 -2.32 -8.90
CA PRO A 160 -4.26 -0.89 -8.94
C PRO A 160 -2.83 -0.61 -9.41
N GLY A 161 -2.63 0.46 -10.19
CA GLY A 161 -1.30 0.97 -10.54
C GLY A 161 -0.44 0.06 -11.45
N GLN A 162 -1.03 -0.93 -12.14
CA GLN A 162 -0.26 -1.92 -12.90
C GLN A 162 -0.04 -1.56 -14.37
N PRO A 163 1.15 -1.85 -14.94
CA PRO A 163 1.41 -1.65 -16.36
C PRO A 163 0.44 -2.42 -17.26
N ARG A 164 0.01 -1.78 -18.35
CA ARG A 164 -0.92 -2.37 -19.32
C ARG A 164 -0.23 -3.24 -20.36
N HIS A 165 1.03 -2.95 -20.65
CA HIS A 165 1.83 -3.64 -21.64
C HIS A 165 3.26 -3.84 -21.13
N MET A 166 3.87 -4.96 -21.48
CA MET A 166 5.27 -5.26 -21.22
C MET A 166 5.90 -5.65 -22.56
N GLN A 167 6.93 -4.93 -23.01
CA GLN A 167 7.57 -5.17 -24.32
C GLN A 167 8.24 -6.56 -24.42
N PHE A 168 8.52 -7.22 -23.28
CA PHE A 168 9.18 -8.52 -23.19
C PHE A 168 8.39 -9.56 -22.37
N GLY A 169 7.04 -9.51 -22.42
CA GLY A 169 6.18 -10.44 -21.66
C GLY A 169 6.46 -11.93 -21.91
N ASP A 170 7.12 -12.28 -23.02
CA ASP A 170 7.49 -13.64 -23.40
C ASP A 170 8.71 -14.20 -22.63
N MET A 171 9.50 -13.36 -21.93
CA MET A 171 10.73 -13.82 -21.24
C MET A 171 10.49 -14.42 -19.85
N ALA A 172 9.34 -14.15 -19.22
CA ALA A 172 9.03 -14.69 -17.88
C ALA A 172 8.70 -16.20 -17.87
N ALA A 173 8.62 -16.85 -19.04
CA ALA A 173 8.27 -18.27 -19.21
C ALA A 173 7.03 -18.67 -18.38
N LEU A 174 6.02 -17.80 -18.30
CA LEU A 174 4.77 -18.08 -17.61
C LEU A 174 3.84 -18.84 -18.54
N SER A 175 3.44 -20.04 -18.15
CA SER A 175 2.41 -20.81 -18.84
C SER A 175 1.01 -20.28 -18.51
N ASP A 176 0.02 -20.59 -19.34
CA ASP A 176 -1.38 -20.30 -19.02
C ASP A 176 -1.84 -20.99 -17.72
N LEU A 177 -1.20 -22.11 -17.37
CA LEU A 177 -1.45 -22.79 -16.10
C LEU A 177 -0.95 -21.96 -14.91
N ASP A 178 0.25 -21.37 -15.01
CA ASP A 178 0.80 -20.50 -13.95
C ASP A 178 -0.12 -19.29 -13.73
N LEU A 179 -0.60 -18.66 -14.82
CA LEU A 179 -1.55 -17.54 -14.74
C LEU A 179 -2.88 -17.95 -14.09
N ALA A 180 -3.42 -19.11 -14.46
CA ALA A 180 -4.66 -19.63 -13.88
C ALA A 180 -4.49 -19.94 -12.38
N GLN A 181 -3.38 -20.57 -11.99
CA GLN A 181 -3.07 -20.88 -10.59
C GLN A 181 -2.92 -19.61 -9.75
N ALA A 182 -2.18 -18.62 -10.25
CA ALA A 182 -2.03 -17.33 -9.59
C ALA A 182 -3.37 -16.64 -9.36
N ARG A 183 -4.23 -16.62 -10.39
CA ARG A 183 -5.57 -16.07 -10.30
C ARG A 183 -6.42 -16.79 -9.26
N THR A 184 -6.49 -18.12 -9.30
CA THR A 184 -7.26 -18.91 -8.34
C THR A 184 -6.75 -18.73 -6.91
N ALA A 185 -5.44 -18.62 -6.71
CA ALA A 185 -4.86 -18.37 -5.39
C ALA A 185 -5.30 -17.02 -4.82
N VAL A 186 -5.34 -15.97 -5.66
CA VAL A 186 -5.80 -14.64 -5.26
C VAL A 186 -7.30 -14.66 -4.93
N GLU A 187 -8.14 -15.21 -5.81
CA GLU A 187 -9.60 -15.29 -5.61
C GLU A 187 -9.96 -16.10 -4.35
N THR A 188 -9.26 -17.22 -4.12
CA THR A 188 -9.45 -18.06 -2.93
C THR A 188 -9.06 -17.32 -1.66
N ALA A 189 -7.96 -16.57 -1.69
CA ALA A 189 -7.52 -15.78 -0.54
C ALA A 189 -8.49 -14.61 -0.25
N GLU A 190 -9.06 -13.99 -1.29
CA GLU A 190 -10.02 -12.89 -1.13
C GLU A 190 -11.33 -13.37 -0.51
N ALA A 191 -11.75 -14.59 -0.82
CA ALA A 191 -12.92 -15.24 -0.22
C ALA A 191 -12.70 -15.75 1.22
N SER A 192 -11.55 -15.45 1.83
CA SER A 192 -11.18 -15.89 3.17
C SER A 192 -11.15 -14.73 4.18
N PRO A 193 -11.13 -15.02 5.50
CA PRO A 193 -10.98 -13.98 6.54
C PRO A 193 -9.71 -13.13 6.41
N ALA A 194 -8.72 -13.59 5.64
CA ALA A 194 -7.49 -12.83 5.38
C ALA A 194 -7.75 -11.46 4.73
N LEU A 195 -8.86 -11.29 4.02
CA LEU A 195 -9.24 -10.00 3.44
C LEU A 195 -9.53 -8.98 4.54
N ALA A 196 -10.39 -9.31 5.50
CA ALA A 196 -10.74 -8.41 6.60
C ALA A 196 -9.50 -8.06 7.45
N ASP A 197 -8.66 -9.05 7.75
CA ASP A 197 -7.39 -8.84 8.47
C ASP A 197 -6.44 -7.91 7.74
N PHE A 198 -6.37 -8.01 6.41
CA PHE A 198 -5.53 -7.15 5.59
C PHE A 198 -6.03 -5.71 5.56
N ILE A 199 -7.34 -5.51 5.32
CA ILE A 199 -7.93 -4.18 5.24
C ILE A 199 -7.84 -3.48 6.60
N ALA A 200 -8.06 -4.20 7.70
CA ALA A 200 -7.96 -3.69 9.07
C ALA A 200 -6.54 -3.21 9.47
N ARG A 201 -5.52 -3.48 8.65
CA ARG A 201 -4.13 -3.01 8.83
C ARG A 201 -3.77 -1.82 7.95
N GLN A 202 -4.64 -1.41 7.03
CA GLN A 202 -4.33 -0.31 6.12
C GLN A 202 -4.56 1.03 6.81
N ASP A 203 -3.55 1.91 6.79
CA ASP A 203 -3.60 3.20 7.48
C ASP A 203 -4.78 4.07 7.03
N PHE A 204 -5.03 4.15 5.72
CA PHE A 204 -6.16 4.92 5.18
C PHE A 204 -7.52 4.40 5.67
N TRP A 205 -7.63 3.09 5.92
CA TRP A 205 -8.85 2.49 6.42
C TRP A 205 -8.99 2.72 7.93
N LEU A 206 -7.89 2.61 8.67
CA LEU A 206 -7.85 2.95 10.09
C LEU A 206 -8.18 4.44 10.34
N GLU A 207 -7.71 5.35 9.49
CA GLU A 207 -8.09 6.76 9.48
C GLU A 207 -9.61 6.91 9.36
N HIS A 208 -10.21 6.29 8.33
CA HIS A 208 -11.67 6.30 8.12
C HIS A 208 -12.44 5.71 9.31
N LEU A 209 -11.98 4.59 9.86
CA LEU A 209 -12.60 3.96 11.03
C LEU A 209 -12.51 4.85 12.27
N ARG A 210 -11.41 5.58 12.47
CA ARG A 210 -11.24 6.50 13.62
C ARG A 210 -12.13 7.74 13.49
N GLU A 211 -12.34 8.23 12.28
CA GLU A 211 -13.28 9.33 12.02
C GLU A 211 -14.71 8.92 12.36
N ARG A 212 -15.12 7.71 11.97
CA ARG A 212 -16.52 7.24 12.13
C ARG A 212 -16.81 6.59 13.49
N HIS A 213 -15.85 5.87 14.06
CA HIS A 213 -15.97 5.07 15.28
C HIS A 213 -14.98 5.50 16.37
N GLY A 214 -14.54 6.76 16.36
CA GLY A 214 -13.50 7.26 17.26
C GLY A 214 -13.79 7.06 18.75
N SER A 215 -15.05 6.99 19.17
CA SER A 215 -15.41 6.68 20.57
C SER A 215 -14.96 5.29 21.01
N ASP A 216 -15.06 4.29 20.14
CA ASP A 216 -14.69 2.91 20.48
C ASP A 216 -13.18 2.76 20.61
N PHE A 217 -12.42 3.34 19.68
CA PHE A 217 -10.96 3.38 19.77
C PHE A 217 -10.48 4.14 21.01
N ARG A 218 -11.07 5.31 21.32
CA ARG A 218 -10.71 6.07 22.53
C ARG A 218 -10.97 5.30 23.82
N ARG A 219 -12.01 4.46 23.87
CA ARG A 219 -12.30 3.62 25.04
C ARG A 219 -11.21 2.55 25.26
N ILE A 220 -10.71 1.95 24.19
CA ILE A 220 -9.59 0.98 24.27
C ILE A 220 -8.33 1.69 24.75
N GLU A 221 -8.02 2.85 24.18
CA GLU A 221 -6.87 3.68 24.58
C GLU A 221 -6.96 4.09 26.05
N ALA A 222 -8.12 4.55 26.53
CA ALA A 222 -8.31 4.95 27.92
C ALA A 222 -8.01 3.80 28.89
N ARG A 223 -8.49 2.58 28.60
CA ARG A 223 -8.20 1.39 29.41
C ARG A 223 -6.69 1.07 29.45
N PHE A 224 -5.99 1.28 28.34
CA PHE A 224 -4.54 1.13 28.29
C PHE A 224 -3.84 2.16 29.18
N TRP A 225 -4.22 3.44 29.07
CA TRP A 225 -3.64 4.51 29.90
C TRP A 225 -3.87 4.27 31.39
N ASP A 226 -5.08 3.88 31.81
CA ASP A 226 -5.38 3.54 33.20
C ASP A 226 -4.55 2.35 33.71
N SER A 227 -4.25 1.38 32.84
CA SER A 227 -3.42 0.23 33.18
C SER A 227 -1.93 0.60 33.24
N LEU A 228 -1.49 1.50 32.37
CA LEU A 228 -0.12 2.00 32.34
C LEU A 228 0.18 2.87 33.57
N GLU A 229 -0.74 3.75 33.96
CA GLU A 229 -0.63 4.57 35.17
C GLU A 229 -0.45 3.69 36.41
N ARG A 230 -1.34 2.70 36.60
CA ARG A 230 -1.23 1.72 37.70
C ARG A 230 0.08 0.93 37.68
N LEU A 231 0.58 0.58 36.50
CA LEU A 231 1.87 -0.11 36.37
C LEU A 231 3.04 0.79 36.77
N CYS A 232 3.00 2.07 36.39
CA CYS A 232 3.99 3.08 36.77
C CYS A 232 3.99 3.36 38.28
N GLU A 233 2.83 3.47 38.91
CA GLU A 233 2.70 3.61 40.36
C GLU A 233 3.30 2.42 41.12
N ALA A 234 3.13 1.21 40.58
CA ALA A 234 3.66 -0.02 41.15
C ALA A 234 5.16 -0.25 40.84
N ARG A 235 5.83 0.62 40.07
CA ARG A 235 7.22 0.43 39.61
C ARG A 235 8.19 0.17 40.76
N THR A 236 8.05 0.87 41.88
CA THR A 236 8.95 0.75 43.04
C THR A 236 8.75 -0.55 43.82
N GLN A 237 7.70 -1.30 43.52
CA GLN A 237 7.31 -2.53 44.22
C GLN A 237 7.68 -3.80 43.43
N MET A 238 8.34 -3.68 42.28
CA MET A 238 8.69 -4.80 41.43
C MET A 238 10.13 -4.69 40.86
N PRO A 239 10.78 -5.82 40.56
CA PRO A 239 12.05 -5.82 39.83
C PRO A 239 11.93 -5.16 38.45
N GLU A 240 13.01 -4.55 37.97
CA GLU A 240 13.04 -3.84 36.69
C GLU A 240 12.69 -4.75 35.49
N GLY A 241 13.16 -6.00 35.49
CA GLY A 241 12.83 -6.99 34.44
C GLY A 241 11.33 -7.29 34.35
N ASP A 242 10.67 -7.45 35.51
CA ASP A 242 9.23 -7.72 35.58
C ASP A 242 8.41 -6.51 35.09
N TYR A 243 8.87 -5.30 35.43
CA TYR A 243 8.26 -4.06 34.95
C TYR A 243 8.34 -3.95 33.42
N LEU A 244 9.52 -4.16 32.83
CA LEU A 244 9.70 -4.13 31.38
C LEU A 244 8.85 -5.20 30.67
N GLN A 245 8.78 -6.42 31.21
CA GLN A 245 7.94 -7.47 30.67
C GLN A 245 6.46 -7.09 30.69
N ARG A 246 5.96 -6.55 31.80
CA ARG A 246 4.56 -6.10 31.93
C ARG A 246 4.25 -4.93 31.01
N MET A 247 5.18 -4.00 30.83
CA MET A 247 5.02 -2.86 29.92
C MET A 247 4.91 -3.34 28.46
N ASN A 248 5.79 -4.26 28.04
CA ASN A 248 5.74 -4.86 26.70
C ASN A 248 4.44 -5.64 26.49
N GLN A 249 4.02 -6.43 27.47
CA GLN A 249 2.75 -7.17 27.42
C GLN A 249 1.56 -6.20 27.27
N LEU A 250 1.53 -5.12 28.04
CA LEU A 250 0.47 -4.12 27.97
C LEU A 250 0.43 -3.42 26.60
N GLY A 251 1.60 -3.15 26.01
CA GLY A 251 1.71 -2.64 24.64
C GLY A 251 1.12 -3.61 23.60
N MET A 252 1.48 -4.90 23.68
CA MET A 252 0.94 -5.93 22.81
C MET A 252 -0.58 -6.11 22.97
N GLU A 253 -1.08 -6.09 24.21
CA GLU A 253 -2.52 -6.15 24.50
C GLU A 253 -3.28 -4.97 23.87
N ARG A 254 -2.73 -3.77 23.95
CA ARG A 254 -3.29 -2.57 23.28
C ARG A 254 -3.33 -2.74 21.77
N GLU A 255 -2.21 -3.12 21.16
CA GLU A 255 -2.13 -3.29 19.71
C GLU A 255 -3.12 -4.36 19.21
N ASN A 256 -3.20 -5.49 19.92
CA ASN A 256 -4.16 -6.55 19.60
C ASN A 256 -5.61 -6.08 19.74
N ALA A 257 -5.95 -5.37 20.82
CA ALA A 257 -7.31 -4.86 21.03
C ALA A 257 -7.72 -3.84 19.96
N LEU A 258 -6.81 -2.93 19.58
CA LEU A 258 -7.06 -1.96 18.50
C LEU A 258 -7.24 -2.67 17.16
N HIS A 259 -6.40 -3.67 16.86
CA HIS A 259 -6.49 -4.44 15.62
C HIS A 259 -7.77 -5.29 15.56
N GLU A 260 -8.15 -5.96 16.65
CA GLU A 260 -9.39 -6.73 16.73
C GLU A 260 -10.62 -5.84 16.54
N GLN A 261 -10.63 -4.67 17.18
CA GLN A 261 -11.72 -3.70 16.99
C GLN A 261 -11.80 -3.21 15.53
N ALA A 262 -10.66 -2.89 14.92
CA ALA A 262 -10.61 -2.51 13.51
C ALA A 262 -11.10 -3.64 12.60
N ARG A 263 -10.71 -4.88 12.89
CA ARG A 263 -11.16 -6.07 12.16
C ARG A 263 -12.67 -6.25 12.27
N THR A 264 -13.26 -6.15 13.46
CA THR A 264 -14.72 -6.26 13.64
C THR A 264 -15.48 -5.21 12.84
N PHE A 265 -15.04 -3.94 12.88
CA PHE A 265 -15.68 -2.89 12.07
C PHE A 265 -15.49 -3.11 10.57
N THR A 266 -14.35 -3.69 10.17
CA THR A 266 -14.08 -4.05 8.78
C THR A 266 -15.01 -5.15 8.29
N GLU A 267 -15.18 -6.22 9.07
CA GLU A 267 -16.11 -7.32 8.75
C GLU A 267 -17.54 -6.80 8.59
N GLN A 268 -18.01 -5.97 9.53
CA GLN A 268 -19.32 -5.32 9.45
C GLN A 268 -19.49 -4.47 8.19
N ALA A 269 -18.44 -3.72 7.80
CA ALA A 269 -18.48 -2.87 6.62
C ALA A 269 -18.43 -3.70 5.31
N LEU A 270 -17.74 -4.84 5.31
CA LEU A 270 -17.70 -5.78 4.19
C LEU A 270 -19.01 -6.55 4.01
N ASP A 271 -19.73 -6.83 5.09
CA ASP A 271 -21.04 -7.51 5.07
C ASP A 271 -22.18 -6.56 4.66
N ALA A 272 -22.01 -5.26 4.90
CA ALA A 272 -23.02 -4.24 4.62
C ALA A 272 -23.02 -3.72 3.17
N GLY A 273 -21.99 -4.02 2.37
CA GLY A 273 -21.81 -3.54 1.01
C GLY A 273 -21.78 -4.66 -0.03
#